data_AF-A0A151RI01-F1
#
_entry.id   AF-A0A151RI01-F1
#
_cell.length_a   1.000
_cell.length_b   1.000
_cell.length_c   1.000
_cell.angle_alpha   90.00
_cell.angle_beta   90.00
_cell.angle_gamma   90.00
#
_symmetry.space_group_name_H-M   'P 1'
#
loop_
_entity.id
_entity.type
_entity.pdbx_description
1 polymer ?
#
loop_
_entity_poly.entity_id
_entity_poly.type
_entity_poly.pdbx_seq_one_letter_code
_entity_poly.pdbx_strand_id
1 'polypeptide(L)'
;MEVVSRSLCESLWSHEDVGWFSKQAVGHSGGLLILWDKSKFVLSEFFMGTHYIGVVGCLVGESQKVSVVNVYAPCDLEGKKGCWRELIQEIEARGGDRWCVVGDFNAIRCKEERKGVWGFDRREEMRLFSDFVNSSGLLDLQMFGRQFNWFRNDGKTMSRLDRYLVSVDFASSREGLEQWGLPRGM
;
A
#
# COMPACT_ATOMS: atom_id res chain seq x y z
N MET A 1 -4.66 -5.70 24.46
CA MET A 1 -4.62 -4.80 23.30
C MET A 1 -3.17 -4.56 22.98
N GLU A 2 -2.73 -4.86 21.77
CA GLU A 2 -1.36 -4.59 21.36
C GLU A 2 -1.29 -3.10 21.00
N VAL A 3 -0.76 -2.31 21.93
CA VAL A 3 -0.55 -0.88 21.73
C VAL A 3 0.80 -0.72 21.06
N VAL A 4 0.83 -0.09 19.88
CA VAL A 4 2.10 0.25 19.22
C VAL A 4 2.83 1.27 20.11
N SER A 5 3.90 0.81 20.77
CA SER A 5 4.70 1.64 21.65
C SER A 5 5.69 2.49 20.86
N ARG A 6 6.06 3.64 21.43
CA ARG A 6 7.16 4.47 20.89
C ARG A 6 8.44 3.65 20.72
N SER A 7 8.80 2.82 21.71
CA SER A 7 10.00 1.98 21.65
C SER A 7 10.00 1.01 20.46
N LEU A 8 8.83 0.45 20.11
CA LEU A 8 8.68 -0.37 18.92
C LEU A 8 8.93 0.47 17.66
N CYS A 9 8.30 1.63 17.54
CA CYS A 9 8.49 2.54 16.40
C CYS A 9 9.95 2.98 16.23
N GLU A 10 10.61 3.39 17.31
CA GLU A 10 12.02 3.78 17.31
C GLU A 10 12.92 2.60 16.93
N SER A 11 12.62 1.39 17.40
CA SER A 11 13.38 0.19 17.03
C SER A 11 13.23 -0.18 15.54
N LEU A 12 12.02 -0.03 14.98
CA LEU A 12 11.76 -0.30 13.56
C LEU A 12 12.37 0.75 12.65
N TRP A 13 12.37 2.02 13.08
CA TRP A 13 12.87 3.14 12.29
C TRP A 13 14.38 3.38 12.46
N SER A 14 14.97 2.89 13.56
CA SER A 14 16.36 3.12 13.96
C SER A 14 16.72 4.57 14.33
N HIS A 15 15.73 5.44 14.61
CA HIS A 15 15.94 6.82 15.05
C HIS A 15 14.74 7.38 15.86
N GLU A 16 14.98 8.39 16.71
CA GLU A 16 13.98 8.96 17.64
C GLU A 16 12.98 9.94 16.98
N ASP A 17 13.37 10.55 15.84
CA ASP A 17 12.51 11.48 15.10
C ASP A 17 11.48 10.81 14.18
N VAL A 18 10.81 9.79 14.73
CA VAL A 18 9.74 9.06 14.07
C VAL A 18 8.36 9.55 14.52
N GLY A 19 7.47 9.81 13.57
CA GLY A 19 6.03 9.90 13.78
C GLY A 19 5.37 8.60 13.35
N TRP A 20 4.27 8.22 14.00
CA TRP A 20 3.53 7.01 13.61
C TRP A 20 2.02 7.15 13.79
N PHE A 21 1.30 6.33 13.05
CA PHE A 21 -0.13 6.10 13.23
C PHE A 21 -0.43 4.62 13.02
N SER A 22 -1.33 4.07 13.83
CA SER A 22 -1.63 2.65 13.80
C SER A 22 -3.11 2.38 13.95
N LYS A 23 -3.58 1.38 13.22
CA LYS A 23 -4.91 0.79 13.39
C LYS A 23 -4.76 -0.61 13.95
N GLN A 24 -5.50 -0.90 15.02
CA GLN A 24 -5.46 -2.21 15.68
C GLN A 24 -6.00 -3.32 14.78
N ALA A 25 -5.51 -4.54 15.03
CA ALA A 25 -6.06 -5.75 14.46
C ALA A 25 -7.55 -5.92 14.82
N VAL A 26 -8.38 -6.30 13.85
CA VAL A 26 -9.79 -6.65 14.08
C VAL A 26 -10.04 -8.07 13.57
N GLY A 27 -10.42 -8.98 14.49
CA GLY A 27 -10.62 -10.39 14.16
C GLY A 27 -9.31 -11.08 13.75
N HIS A 28 -9.29 -11.72 12.57
CA HIS A 28 -8.10 -12.38 12.01
C HIS A 28 -7.20 -11.46 11.18
N SER A 29 -7.56 -10.18 11.01
CA SER A 29 -6.72 -9.22 10.30
C SER A 29 -5.53 -8.78 11.16
N GLY A 30 -4.36 -8.60 10.54
CA GLY A 30 -3.23 -7.92 11.20
C GLY A 30 -3.54 -6.44 11.45
N GLY A 31 -2.85 -5.83 12.40
CA GLY A 31 -2.88 -4.37 12.56
C GLY A 31 -2.13 -3.67 11.43
N LEU A 32 -2.44 -2.39 11.20
CA LEU A 32 -1.73 -1.53 10.26
C LEU A 32 -0.89 -0.50 11.02
N LEU A 33 0.31 -0.24 10.52
CA LEU A 33 1.22 0.76 11.06
C LEU A 33 1.80 1.57 9.90
N ILE A 34 1.81 2.90 10.03
CA ILE A 34 2.52 3.82 9.15
C ILE A 34 3.48 4.64 10.00
N LEU A 35 4.72 4.77 9.53
CA LEU A 35 5.78 5.54 10.17
C LEU A 35 6.33 6.56 9.19
N TRP A 36 6.78 7.71 9.69
CA TRP A 36 7.45 8.73 8.89
C TRP A 36 8.51 9.47 9.70
N ASP A 37 9.48 10.05 9.00
CA ASP A 37 10.47 10.95 9.58
C ASP A 37 9.87 12.35 9.72
N LYS A 38 9.75 12.84 10.96
CA LYS A 38 9.18 14.18 11.25
C LYS A 38 10.04 15.31 10.68
N SER A 39 11.32 15.08 10.43
CA SER A 39 12.24 16.06 9.82
C SER A 39 12.07 16.16 8.30
N LYS A 40 11.35 15.21 7.68
CA LYS A 40 11.12 15.15 6.23
C LYS A 40 9.67 15.34 5.84
N PHE A 41 8.73 15.01 6.73
CA PHE A 41 7.31 15.07 6.44
C PHE A 41 6.54 15.77 7.57
N VAL A 42 5.93 16.90 7.22
CA VAL A 42 5.05 17.66 8.10
C VAL A 42 3.63 17.14 7.94
N LEU A 43 3.21 16.35 8.91
CA LEU A 43 1.87 15.79 8.96
C LEU A 43 0.82 16.89 9.17
N SER A 44 -0.29 16.79 8.43
CA SER A 44 -1.49 17.62 8.57
C SER A 44 -2.69 16.84 9.09
N GLU A 45 -2.91 15.61 8.61
CA GLU A 45 -4.12 14.84 8.90
C GLU A 45 -3.84 13.33 8.88
N PHE A 46 -4.62 12.56 9.64
CA PHE A 46 -4.75 11.12 9.52
C PHE A 46 -6.16 10.75 9.04
N PHE A 47 -6.27 9.71 8.23
CA PHE A 47 -7.55 9.13 7.85
C PHE A 47 -7.45 7.60 7.83
N MET A 48 -8.59 6.92 7.84
CA MET A 48 -8.63 5.46 7.80
C MET A 48 -9.93 4.97 7.18
N GLY A 49 -9.83 3.89 6.41
CA GLY A 49 -10.97 3.12 5.96
C GLY A 49 -11.02 1.78 6.67
N THR A 50 -11.82 0.86 6.14
CA THR A 50 -11.99 -0.48 6.71
C THR A 50 -10.69 -1.29 6.64
N HIS A 51 -9.91 -1.12 5.57
CA HIS A 51 -8.75 -1.96 5.26
C HIS A 51 -7.46 -1.16 4.99
N TYR A 52 -7.42 0.11 5.40
CA TYR A 52 -6.24 0.95 5.23
C TYR A 52 -6.16 2.04 6.31
N ILE A 53 -4.96 2.61 6.44
CA ILE A 53 -4.71 3.87 7.15
C ILE A 53 -3.95 4.82 6.24
N GLY A 54 -4.19 6.11 6.37
CA GLY A 54 -3.56 7.14 5.56
C GLY A 54 -3.08 8.34 6.38
N VAL A 55 -2.03 8.98 5.88
CA VAL A 55 -1.50 10.25 6.37
C VAL A 55 -1.52 11.26 5.23
N VAL A 56 -1.83 12.51 5.57
CA VAL A 56 -1.74 13.66 4.66
C VAL A 56 -0.79 14.66 5.25
N GLY A 57 0.07 15.24 4.41
CA GLY A 57 1.03 16.25 4.84
C GLY A 57 1.84 16.77 3.67
N CYS A 58 2.89 17.51 3.97
CA CYS A 58 3.82 18.03 2.98
C CYS A 58 5.24 17.56 3.29
N LEU A 59 6.04 17.33 2.25
CA LEU A 59 7.48 17.18 2.43
C LEU A 59 8.06 18.52 2.89
N VAL A 60 9.06 18.47 3.77
CA VAL A 60 9.73 19.69 4.26
C VAL A 60 10.35 20.44 3.08
N GLY A 61 9.94 21.70 2.91
CA GLY A 61 10.36 22.54 1.78
C GLY A 61 9.41 22.52 0.58
N GLU A 62 8.35 21.70 0.61
CA GLU A 62 7.32 21.65 -0.43
C GLU A 62 5.97 22.15 0.10
N SER A 63 5.20 22.81 -0.75
CA SER A 63 3.82 23.24 -0.45
C SER A 63 2.76 22.23 -0.92
N GLN A 64 3.13 21.34 -1.84
CA GLN A 64 2.22 20.35 -2.41
C GLN A 64 1.92 19.25 -1.40
N LYS A 65 0.63 19.01 -1.15
CA LYS A 65 0.18 17.93 -0.28
C LYS A 65 0.45 16.56 -0.90
N VAL A 66 0.82 15.63 -0.03
CA VAL A 66 1.05 14.22 -0.32
C VAL A 66 0.18 13.40 0.63
N SER A 67 -0.63 12.53 0.04
CA SER A 67 -1.42 11.51 0.72
C SER A 67 -0.71 10.15 0.57
N VAL A 68 -0.28 9.58 1.71
CA VAL A 68 0.35 8.25 1.77
C VAL A 68 -0.57 7.29 2.50
N VAL A 69 -0.87 6.14 1.89
CA VAL A 69 -1.80 5.16 2.42
C VAL A 69 -1.12 3.81 2.56
N ASN A 70 -1.27 3.17 3.72
CA ASN A 70 -0.91 1.78 3.95
C ASN A 70 -2.17 0.89 3.91
N VAL A 71 -2.24 -0.01 2.94
CA VAL A 71 -3.37 -0.88 2.64
C VAL A 71 -3.09 -2.33 3.05
N TYR A 72 -4.08 -2.97 3.66
CA TYR A 72 -4.16 -4.42 3.84
C TYR A 72 -5.54 -4.92 3.42
N ALA A 73 -5.70 -5.17 2.13
CA ALA A 73 -6.98 -5.57 1.54
C ALA A 73 -7.33 -7.02 1.93
N PRO A 74 -8.62 -7.33 2.10
CA PRO A 74 -9.05 -8.67 2.50
C PRO A 74 -8.88 -9.69 1.38
N CYS A 75 -8.93 -10.98 1.70
CA CYS A 75 -8.74 -12.05 0.73
C CYS A 75 -9.96 -12.28 -0.18
N ASP A 76 -11.17 -11.99 0.30
CA ASP A 76 -12.42 -12.16 -0.43
C ASP A 76 -12.72 -11.00 -1.38
N LEU A 77 -13.44 -11.28 -2.46
CA LEU A 77 -13.68 -10.31 -3.52
C LEU A 77 -14.55 -9.13 -3.08
N GLU A 78 -15.54 -9.35 -2.22
CA GLU A 78 -16.48 -8.29 -1.83
C GLU A 78 -15.80 -7.29 -0.90
N GLY A 79 -14.99 -7.77 0.05
CA GLY A 79 -14.16 -6.93 0.89
C GLY A 79 -13.14 -6.11 0.08
N LYS A 80 -12.52 -6.70 -0.96
CA LYS A 80 -11.62 -5.97 -1.87
C LYS A 80 -12.34 -4.84 -2.58
N LYS A 81 -13.51 -5.11 -3.16
CA LYS A 81 -14.35 -4.09 -3.82
C LYS A 81 -14.75 -2.96 -2.86
N GLY A 82 -15.08 -3.30 -1.61
CA GLY A 82 -15.31 -2.32 -0.54
C GLY A 82 -14.09 -1.42 -0.33
N CYS A 83 -12.93 -2.02 -0.11
CA CYS A 83 -11.66 -1.30 0.08
C CYS A 83 -11.33 -0.37 -1.10
N TRP A 84 -11.44 -0.86 -2.34
CA TRP A 84 -11.12 -0.07 -3.54
C TRP A 84 -12.07 1.11 -3.73
N ARG A 85 -13.37 0.93 -3.44
CA ARG A 85 -14.36 2.00 -3.51
C ARG A 85 -14.12 3.08 -2.45
N GLU A 86 -13.82 2.69 -1.22
CA GLU A 86 -13.43 3.66 -0.16
C GLU A 86 -12.19 4.46 -0.58
N LEU A 87 -11.18 3.80 -1.15
CA LEU A 87 -9.96 4.49 -1.63
C LEU A 87 -10.25 5.47 -2.78
N ILE A 88 -11.08 5.10 -3.75
CA ILE A 88 -11.48 6.01 -4.83
C ILE A 88 -12.16 7.25 -4.26
N GLN A 89 -13.06 7.08 -3.28
CA GLN A 89 -13.76 8.21 -2.65
C GLN A 89 -12.79 9.17 -1.94
N GLU A 90 -11.77 8.64 -1.25
CA GLU A 90 -10.72 9.49 -0.63
C GLU A 90 -9.89 10.23 -1.68
N ILE A 91 -9.53 9.56 -2.78
CA ILE A 91 -8.76 10.15 -3.89
C ILE A 91 -9.54 11.30 -4.54
N GLU A 92 -10.83 11.10 -4.81
CA GLU A 92 -11.71 12.12 -5.38
C GLU A 92 -11.95 13.28 -4.40
N ALA A 93 -12.17 12.98 -3.12
CA ALA A 93 -12.45 13.99 -2.09
C ALA A 93 -11.26 14.92 -1.83
N ARG A 94 -10.02 14.42 -1.97
CA ARG A 94 -8.78 15.18 -1.73
C ARG A 94 -8.12 15.60 -3.04
N GLY A 95 -8.94 15.88 -4.07
CA GLY A 95 -8.48 16.29 -5.38
C GLY A 95 -7.33 17.32 -5.32
N GLY A 96 -6.25 17.03 -6.02
CA GLY A 96 -5.03 17.85 -6.05
C GLY A 96 -3.88 17.34 -5.16
N ASP A 97 -4.11 16.37 -4.28
CA ASP A 97 -3.02 15.70 -3.56
C ASP A 97 -2.18 14.82 -4.49
N ARG A 98 -0.87 14.71 -4.20
CA ARG A 98 -0.04 13.63 -4.75
C ARG A 98 -0.30 12.35 -3.95
N TRP A 99 -0.47 11.22 -4.63
CA TRP A 99 -0.87 9.97 -3.97
C TRP A 99 0.23 8.93 -4.01
N CYS A 100 0.38 8.22 -2.89
CA CYS A 100 1.15 6.99 -2.79
C CYS A 100 0.36 5.98 -1.94
N VAL A 101 -0.27 5.03 -2.60
CA VAL A 101 -1.01 3.93 -1.96
C VAL A 101 -0.15 2.68 -2.02
N VAL A 102 0.28 2.19 -0.87
CA VAL A 102 1.21 1.08 -0.73
C VAL A 102 0.62 0.00 0.18
N GLY A 103 0.98 -1.25 -0.08
CA GLY A 103 0.70 -2.36 0.82
C GLY A 103 0.23 -3.60 0.07
N ASP A 104 -0.42 -4.50 0.80
CA ASP A 104 -0.92 -5.77 0.28
C ASP A 104 -2.36 -5.60 -0.22
N PHE A 105 -2.53 -5.68 -1.54
CA PHE A 105 -3.84 -5.58 -2.19
C PHE A 105 -4.55 -6.93 -2.30
N ASN A 106 -3.89 -8.03 -1.93
CA ASN A 106 -4.37 -9.40 -2.08
C ASN A 106 -4.91 -9.71 -3.50
N ALA A 107 -4.46 -8.98 -4.52
CA ALA A 107 -4.96 -9.05 -5.88
C ALA A 107 -3.81 -9.01 -6.91
N ILE A 108 -3.99 -9.78 -7.98
CA ILE A 108 -3.16 -9.76 -9.17
C ILE A 108 -3.89 -9.01 -10.30
N ARG A 109 -3.17 -8.35 -11.19
CA ARG A 109 -3.72 -7.65 -12.37
C ARG A 109 -3.75 -8.53 -13.60
N CYS A 110 -2.79 -9.43 -13.73
CA CYS A 110 -2.69 -10.35 -14.87
C CYS A 110 -2.22 -11.74 -14.46
N LYS A 111 -2.25 -12.68 -15.41
CA LYS A 111 -1.92 -14.08 -15.12
C LYS A 111 -0.45 -14.29 -14.80
N GLU A 112 0.41 -13.47 -15.37
CA GLU A 112 1.87 -13.54 -15.25
C GLU A 112 2.33 -13.20 -13.83
N GLU A 113 1.51 -12.47 -13.08
CA GLU A 113 1.75 -12.13 -11.67
C GLU A 113 1.45 -13.28 -10.70
N ARG A 114 1.13 -14.47 -11.21
CA ARG A 114 1.00 -15.69 -10.43
C ARG A 114 1.65 -16.88 -11.12
N LYS A 115 2.43 -17.63 -10.35
CA LYS A 115 2.94 -18.96 -10.72
C LYS A 115 2.38 -20.01 -9.77
N GLY A 116 2.21 -21.23 -10.27
CA GLY A 116 1.72 -22.39 -9.50
C GLY A 116 0.25 -22.70 -9.75
N VAL A 117 -0.41 -23.30 -8.76
CA VAL A 117 -1.78 -23.79 -8.92
C VAL A 117 -2.76 -22.63 -8.93
N TRP A 118 -3.56 -22.55 -10.00
CA TRP A 118 -4.72 -21.69 -10.07
C TRP A 118 -5.84 -22.37 -9.29
N GLY A 119 -6.40 -21.65 -8.32
CA GLY A 119 -7.63 -22.08 -7.64
C GLY A 119 -8.82 -21.81 -8.54
N PHE A 120 -9.81 -21.10 -8.01
CA PHE A 120 -10.97 -20.62 -8.77
C PHE A 120 -10.58 -19.61 -9.86
N ASP A 121 -11.49 -19.39 -10.81
CA ASP A 121 -11.35 -18.38 -11.85
C ASP A 121 -11.26 -16.97 -11.24
N ARG A 122 -10.11 -16.31 -11.43
CA ARG A 122 -9.82 -14.95 -10.93
C ARG A 122 -9.97 -13.87 -12.01
N ARG A 123 -10.53 -14.19 -13.18
CA ARG A 123 -10.67 -13.22 -14.28
C ARG A 123 -11.43 -11.97 -13.87
N GLU A 124 -12.51 -12.13 -13.10
CA GLU A 124 -13.28 -10.99 -12.59
C GLU A 124 -12.47 -10.16 -11.60
N GLU A 125 -11.81 -10.78 -10.62
CA GLU A 125 -10.94 -10.09 -9.66
C GLU A 125 -9.83 -9.30 -10.37
N MET A 126 -9.15 -9.90 -11.36
CA MET A 126 -8.10 -9.24 -12.15
C MET A 126 -8.63 -8.02 -12.91
N ARG A 127 -9.82 -8.15 -13.51
CA ARG A 127 -10.47 -7.06 -14.23
C ARG A 127 -10.82 -5.93 -13.27
N LEU A 128 -11.52 -6.23 -12.18
CA LEU A 128 -11.97 -5.24 -11.21
C LEU A 128 -10.80 -4.53 -10.52
N PHE A 129 -9.72 -5.25 -10.22
CA PHE A 129 -8.53 -4.62 -9.65
C PHE A 129 -7.84 -3.69 -10.67
N SER A 130 -7.75 -4.11 -11.93
CA SER A 130 -7.21 -3.25 -13.00
C SER A 130 -8.08 -2.02 -13.25
N ASP A 131 -9.41 -2.19 -13.20
CA ASP A 131 -10.37 -1.09 -13.30
C ASP A 131 -10.19 -0.11 -12.14
N PHE A 132 -10.02 -0.59 -10.90
CA PHE A 132 -9.71 0.25 -9.74
C PHE A 132 -8.45 1.09 -9.96
N VAL A 133 -7.33 0.46 -10.36
CA VAL A 133 -6.07 1.18 -10.61
C VAL A 133 -6.28 2.27 -11.65
N ASN A 134 -6.95 1.95 -12.77
CA ASN A 134 -7.22 2.90 -13.84
C ASN A 134 -8.16 4.04 -13.41
N SER A 135 -9.26 3.72 -12.74
CA SER A 135 -10.26 4.70 -12.28
C SER A 135 -9.72 5.62 -11.20
N SER A 136 -8.77 5.16 -10.38
CA SER A 136 -8.09 5.99 -9.38
C SER A 136 -7.06 6.96 -9.99
N GLY A 137 -6.73 6.85 -11.27
CA GLY A 137 -5.68 7.65 -11.93
C GLY A 137 -4.26 7.35 -11.43
N LEU A 138 -4.07 6.21 -10.75
CA LEU A 138 -2.78 5.81 -10.19
C LEU A 138 -2.00 4.93 -11.17
N LEU A 139 -0.68 5.08 -11.12
CA LEU A 139 0.30 4.25 -11.80
C LEU A 139 0.74 3.11 -10.87
N ASP A 140 0.63 1.88 -11.34
CA ASP A 140 1.24 0.72 -10.69
C ASP A 140 2.73 0.70 -11.00
N LEU A 141 3.58 1.01 -10.00
CA LEU A 141 5.02 1.05 -10.19
C LEU A 141 5.55 -0.31 -10.62
N GLN A 142 6.46 -0.31 -11.59
CA GLN A 142 7.12 -1.54 -12.00
C GLN A 142 8.03 -2.05 -10.87
N MET A 143 7.93 -3.35 -10.57
CA MET A 143 8.79 -4.00 -9.61
C MET A 143 10.01 -4.62 -10.30
N PHE A 144 11.20 -4.21 -9.86
CA PHE A 144 12.50 -4.76 -10.27
C PHE A 144 13.01 -5.78 -9.24
N GLY A 145 13.97 -6.61 -9.64
CA GLY A 145 14.48 -7.70 -8.80
C GLY A 145 13.53 -8.89 -8.76
N ARG A 146 13.11 -9.34 -7.56
CA ARG A 146 12.12 -10.44 -7.45
C ARG A 146 10.79 -10.01 -8.04
N GLN A 147 10.14 -10.90 -8.79
CA GLN A 147 8.85 -10.64 -9.43
C GLN A 147 7.63 -10.98 -8.56
N PHE A 148 7.82 -11.72 -7.46
CA PHE A 148 6.77 -12.16 -6.54
C PHE A 148 7.12 -11.76 -5.11
N ASN A 149 6.13 -11.38 -4.32
CA ASN A 149 6.28 -10.95 -2.92
C ASN A 149 5.52 -11.86 -1.94
N TRP A 150 4.52 -12.59 -2.43
CA TRP A 150 3.82 -13.63 -1.68
C TRP A 150 4.17 -15.04 -2.17
N PHE A 151 4.38 -15.96 -1.23
CA PHE A 151 4.76 -17.34 -1.49
C PHE A 151 3.97 -18.27 -0.57
N ARG A 152 3.36 -19.29 -1.14
CA ARG A 152 2.67 -20.34 -0.39
C ARG A 152 3.69 -21.34 0.15
N ASN A 153 3.37 -21.96 1.29
CA ASN A 153 4.18 -23.04 1.90
C ASN A 153 4.26 -24.32 1.05
N ASP A 154 3.70 -24.35 -0.15
CA ASP A 154 3.85 -25.47 -1.10
C ASP A 154 5.13 -25.38 -1.94
N GLY A 155 5.87 -24.27 -1.83
CA GLY A 155 7.11 -24.01 -2.58
C GLY A 155 6.92 -23.80 -4.09
N LYS A 156 5.68 -23.79 -4.58
CA LYS A 156 5.34 -23.75 -6.03
C LYS A 156 4.47 -22.55 -6.38
N THR A 157 3.62 -22.12 -5.46
CA THR A 157 2.66 -21.06 -5.67
C THR A 157 3.21 -19.74 -5.16
N MET A 158 3.29 -18.75 -6.03
CA MET A 158 3.78 -17.42 -5.73
C MET A 158 2.96 -16.37 -6.47
N SER A 159 2.80 -15.18 -5.88
CA SER A 159 2.02 -14.09 -6.45
C SER A 159 2.62 -12.72 -6.12
N ARG A 160 2.34 -11.73 -6.98
CA ARG A 160 2.61 -10.32 -6.71
C ARG A 160 1.34 -9.67 -6.14
N LEU A 161 1.31 -9.48 -4.83
CA LEU A 161 0.17 -8.91 -4.08
C LEU A 161 0.51 -7.52 -3.52
N ASP A 162 1.75 -7.33 -3.04
CA ASP A 162 2.21 -6.02 -2.57
C ASP A 162 2.56 -5.07 -3.71
N ARG A 163 2.08 -3.82 -3.65
CA ARG A 163 2.26 -2.81 -4.70
C ARG A 163 2.49 -1.42 -4.13
N TYR A 164 3.06 -0.57 -4.99
CA TYR A 164 3.05 0.87 -4.85
C TYR A 164 2.25 1.44 -6.03
N LEU A 165 1.08 2.01 -5.72
CA LEU A 165 0.24 2.72 -6.68
C LEU A 165 0.41 4.22 -6.43
N VAL A 166 0.92 4.97 -7.40
CA VAL A 166 1.29 6.39 -7.20
C VAL A 166 0.63 7.29 -8.24
N SER A 167 0.30 8.53 -7.89
CA SER A 167 -0.15 9.48 -8.91
C SER A 167 0.99 9.86 -9.85
N VAL A 168 0.66 10.30 -11.07
CA VAL A 168 1.65 10.76 -12.07
C VAL A 168 2.55 11.86 -11.50
N ASP A 169 1.96 12.81 -10.78
CA ASP A 169 2.68 13.92 -10.17
C ASP A 169 3.59 13.47 -9.02
N PHE A 170 3.19 12.42 -8.28
CA PHE A 170 4.06 11.80 -7.29
C PHE A 170 5.28 11.15 -7.96
N ALA A 171 5.05 10.35 -9.00
CA ALA A 171 6.13 9.69 -9.74
C ALA A 171 7.09 10.69 -10.39
N SER A 172 6.57 11.79 -10.95
CA SER A 172 7.36 12.82 -11.61
C SER A 172 8.11 13.73 -10.62
N SER A 173 7.69 13.77 -9.35
CA SER A 173 8.37 14.58 -8.33
C SER A 173 9.76 14.05 -7.93
N ARG A 174 10.10 12.82 -8.31
CA ARG A 174 11.36 12.16 -7.96
C ARG A 174 11.95 11.47 -9.16
N GLU A 175 13.18 11.85 -9.51
CA GLU A 175 13.94 11.09 -10.51
C GLU A 175 14.25 9.69 -9.98
N GLY A 176 14.06 8.68 -10.83
CA GLY A 176 14.41 7.30 -10.52
C GLY A 176 13.53 6.61 -9.48
N LEU A 177 12.24 6.95 -9.38
CA LEU A 177 11.32 6.24 -8.49
C LEU A 177 11.10 4.79 -8.98
N GLU A 178 11.67 3.82 -8.25
CA GLU A 178 11.61 2.40 -8.59
C GLU A 178 11.12 1.57 -7.39
N GLN A 179 10.30 0.54 -7.66
CA GLN A 179 9.97 -0.47 -6.66
C GLN A 179 10.95 -1.64 -6.78
N TRP A 180 11.72 -1.92 -5.73
CA TRP A 180 12.63 -3.06 -5.71
C TRP A 180 12.13 -4.17 -4.78
N GLY A 181 12.00 -5.36 -5.34
CA GLY A 181 11.78 -6.56 -4.55
C GLY A 181 13.12 -7.13 -4.08
N LEU A 182 13.49 -6.82 -2.83
CA LEU A 182 14.76 -7.22 -2.22
C LEU A 182 14.88 -8.75 -2.02
N PRO A 183 16.11 -9.31 -2.00
CA PRO A 183 16.33 -10.70 -1.61
C PRO A 183 15.69 -11.01 -0.25
N ARG A 184 15.18 -12.23 -0.08
CA ARG A 184 14.83 -12.70 1.27
C ARG A 184 16.14 -12.96 2.00
N GLY A 185 16.27 -12.43 3.22
CA GLY A 185 17.38 -12.78 4.10
C GLY A 185 17.46 -14.30 4.26
N MET A 186 18.68 -14.83 4.22
CA MET A 186 18.98 -16.22 4.58
C MET A 186 18.77 -16.41 6.09
#